data_AF-A0A1F7FKL8-F1
#
_entry.id   AF-A0A1F7FKL8-F1
#
_cell.length_a   1.000
_cell.length_b   1.000
_cell.length_c   1.000
_cell.angle_alpha   90.00
_cell.angle_beta   90.00
_cell.angle_gamma   90.00
#
_symmetry.space_group_name_H-M   'P 1'
#
loop_
_entity.id
_entity.type
_entity.pdbx_description
1 polymer ?
#
loop_
_entity_poly.entity_id
_entity_poly.type
_entity_poly.pdbx_seq_one_letter_code
_entity_poly.pdbx_strand_id
1 'polypeptide(L)'
;MARISKEELVKLQKNLKTDAAIGAKYGITRQAVHQLRVKYGIDYNRKKNLDRDQKIVGQYKKGKTGADIAKDIDLSISQIYRVIKKYSKGKAAKRGRRRK
;
A
#
# COMPACT_ATOMS: atom_id res chain seq x y z
N MET A 1 -1.88 -27.13 6.52
CA MET A 1 -1.50 -25.71 6.31
C MET A 1 -0.40 -25.66 5.26
N ALA A 2 -0.56 -24.90 4.18
CA ALA A 2 0.53 -24.68 3.22
C ALA A 2 1.72 -24.03 3.94
N ARG A 3 2.86 -24.72 3.97
CA ARG A 3 4.09 -24.25 4.62
C ARG A 3 4.87 -23.39 3.63
N ILE A 4 4.42 -22.17 3.38
CA ILE A 4 5.22 -21.20 2.61
C ILE A 4 6.24 -20.57 3.56
N SER A 5 7.53 -20.78 3.27
CA SER A 5 8.60 -20.17 4.05
C SER A 5 8.73 -18.67 3.76
N LYS A 6 9.38 -17.93 4.67
CA LYS A 6 9.61 -16.48 4.50
C LYS A 6 10.34 -16.17 3.19
N GLU A 7 11.39 -16.92 2.88
CA GLU A 7 12.23 -16.72 1.69
C GLU A 7 11.47 -17.01 0.40
N GLU A 8 10.70 -18.08 0.41
CA GLU A 8 9.85 -18.48 -0.72
C GLU A 8 8.79 -17.41 -0.99
N LEU A 9 8.15 -16.87 0.06
CA LEU A 9 7.17 -15.79 -0.08
C LEU A 9 7.78 -14.52 -0.69
N VAL A 10 9.04 -14.20 -0.37
CA VAL A 10 9.76 -13.07 -0.98
C VAL A 10 10.03 -13.32 -2.46
N LYS A 11 10.48 -14.52 -2.85
CA LYS A 11 10.70 -14.88 -4.26
C LYS A 11 9.39 -14.83 -5.05
N LEU A 12 8.31 -15.34 -4.47
CA LEU A 12 6.98 -15.32 -5.08
C LEU A 12 6.43 -13.90 -5.28
N GLN A 13 6.66 -12.98 -4.34
CA GLN A 13 6.28 -11.58 -4.50
C GLN A 13 7.00 -10.89 -5.66
N LYS A 14 8.27 -11.24 -5.92
CA LYS A 14 9.01 -10.71 -7.08
C LYS A 14 8.42 -11.20 -8.39
N ASN A 15 8.03 -12.48 -8.46
CA ASN A 15 7.59 -13.12 -9.70
C ASN A 15 6.09 -12.92 -10.00
N LEU A 16 5.21 -13.13 -9.02
CA LEU A 16 3.75 -13.15 -9.21
C LEU A 16 3.05 -11.82 -8.93
N LYS A 17 3.78 -10.84 -8.36
CA LYS A 17 3.38 -9.43 -8.05
C LYS A 17 2.16 -9.25 -7.13
N THR A 18 1.26 -10.22 -7.03
CA THR A 18 -0.01 -10.12 -6.30
C THR A 18 -0.24 -11.29 -5.36
N ASP A 19 -0.80 -11.01 -4.18
CA ASP A 19 -1.13 -12.02 -3.18
C ASP A 19 -2.20 -13.02 -3.70
N ALA A 20 -3.02 -12.60 -4.68
CA ALA A 20 -4.04 -13.44 -5.30
C ALA A 20 -3.41 -14.52 -6.19
N ALA A 21 -2.42 -14.15 -7.01
CA ALA A 21 -1.69 -15.10 -7.85
C ALA A 21 -0.89 -16.11 -7.02
N ILE A 22 -0.30 -15.67 -5.90
CA ILE A 22 0.36 -16.57 -4.94
C ILE A 22 -0.65 -17.53 -4.31
N GLY A 23 -1.82 -17.02 -3.92
CA GLY A 23 -2.88 -17.84 -3.35
C GLY A 23 -3.35 -18.92 -4.32
N ALA A 24 -3.62 -18.56 -5.58
CA ALA A 24 -4.03 -19.48 -6.63
C ALA A 24 -3.00 -20.61 -6.85
N LYS A 25 -1.70 -20.27 -6.87
CA LYS A 25 -0.62 -21.25 -7.07
C LYS A 25 -0.51 -22.29 -5.95
N TYR A 26 -0.79 -21.90 -4.70
CA TYR A 26 -0.64 -22.76 -3.52
C TYR A 26 -1.98 -23.32 -3.00
N GLY A 27 -3.08 -23.09 -3.72
CA GLY A 27 -4.42 -23.52 -3.30
C GLY A 27 -4.88 -22.88 -1.98
N ILE A 28 -4.38 -21.68 -1.66
CA ILE A 28 -4.75 -20.94 -0.46
C ILE A 28 -5.42 -19.62 -0.81
N THR A 29 -6.18 -19.08 0.14
CA THR A 29 -6.82 -17.78 -0.06
C THR A 29 -5.78 -16.67 -0.12
N ARG A 30 -6.06 -15.62 -0.91
CA ARG A 30 -5.31 -14.36 -0.89
C ARG A 30 -5.10 -13.84 0.54
N GLN A 31 -6.13 -13.99 1.40
CA GLN A 31 -6.07 -13.55 2.78
C GLN A 31 -5.05 -14.33 3.61
N ALA A 32 -4.92 -15.64 3.39
CA ALA A 32 -3.88 -16.43 4.04
C ALA A 32 -2.48 -15.95 3.65
N VAL A 33 -2.26 -15.66 2.36
CA VAL A 33 -1.00 -15.07 1.87
C VAL A 33 -0.73 -13.71 2.53
N HIS A 34 -1.76 -12.87 2.65
CA HIS A 34 -1.65 -11.58 3.33
C HIS A 34 -1.25 -11.74 4.80
N GLN A 35 -1.88 -12.66 5.54
CA GLN A 35 -1.52 -12.93 6.94
C GLN A 35 -0.08 -13.45 7.07
N LEU A 36 0.36 -14.33 6.17
CA LEU A 36 1.75 -14.80 6.13
C LEU A 36 2.73 -13.64 5.88
N ARG A 37 2.42 -12.74 4.95
CA ARG A 37 3.21 -11.54 4.71
C ARG A 37 3.31 -10.66 5.94
N VAL A 38 2.19 -10.41 6.62
CA VAL A 38 2.15 -9.60 7.85
C VAL A 38 2.99 -10.27 8.95
N LYS A 39 2.84 -11.60 9.16
CA LYS A 39 3.62 -12.38 10.12
C LYS A 39 5.13 -12.28 9.86
N TYR A 40 5.53 -12.31 8.60
CA TYR A 40 6.94 -12.24 8.20
C TYR A 40 7.49 -10.82 7.98
N GLY A 41 6.65 -9.77 8.14
CA GLY A 41 7.02 -8.38 7.94
C GLY A 41 7.29 -7.98 6.48
N ILE A 42 6.69 -8.70 5.51
CA ILE A 42 6.93 -8.49 4.08
C ILE A 42 5.90 -7.48 3.51
N ASP A 43 6.29 -6.20 3.51
CA ASP A 43 5.51 -5.08 2.98
C ASP A 43 5.91 -4.74 1.53
N TYR A 44 5.20 -5.31 0.55
CA TYR A 44 5.50 -5.16 -0.88
C TYR A 44 5.39 -3.72 -1.41
N ASN A 45 4.42 -2.92 -0.93
CA ASN A 45 4.13 -1.61 -1.51
C ASN A 45 4.43 -0.41 -0.60
N ARG A 46 4.92 -0.63 0.63
CA ARG A 46 5.02 0.45 1.62
C ARG A 46 6.06 1.50 1.23
N LYS A 47 7.22 1.08 0.70
CA LYS A 47 8.28 2.01 0.24
C LYS A 47 7.85 2.82 -0.99
N LYS A 48 7.30 2.17 -2.03
CA LYS A 48 6.82 2.85 -3.24
C LYS A 48 5.72 3.87 -2.94
N ASN A 49 4.79 3.51 -2.05
CA ASN A 49 3.74 4.43 -1.61
C ASN A 49 4.29 5.59 -0.79
N LEU A 50 5.34 5.38 0.00
CA LEU A 50 5.97 6.43 0.79
C LEU A 50 6.64 7.50 -0.10
N ASP A 51 7.42 7.08 -1.11
CA ASP A 51 8.06 7.99 -2.07
C ASP A 51 7.02 8.83 -2.83
N ARG A 52 5.97 8.17 -3.35
CA ARG A 52 4.85 8.84 -4.02
C ARG A 52 4.14 9.83 -3.08
N ASP A 53 3.84 9.41 -1.84
CA ASP A 53 3.17 10.25 -0.86
C ASP A 53 4.03 11.48 -0.51
N GLN A 54 5.35 11.32 -0.38
CA GLN A 54 6.30 12.41 -0.12
C GLN A 54 6.36 13.40 -1.28
N LYS A 55 6.38 12.92 -2.53
CA LYS A 55 6.33 13.79 -3.72
C LYS A 55 5.06 14.63 -3.74
N ILE A 56 3.89 14.03 -3.46
CA ILE A 56 2.61 14.73 -3.37
C ILE A 56 2.67 15.86 -2.33
N VAL A 57 3.11 15.53 -1.10
CA VAL A 57 3.19 16.51 -0.01
C VAL A 57 4.21 17.60 -0.33
N GLY A 58 5.35 17.25 -0.92
CA GLY A 58 6.38 18.20 -1.33
C GLY A 58 5.89 19.18 -2.38
N GLN A 59 5.19 18.71 -3.41
CA GLN A 59 4.60 19.58 -4.45
C GLN A 59 3.51 20.49 -3.88
N TYR A 60 2.65 19.96 -3.00
CA TYR A 60 1.61 20.74 -2.34
C TYR A 60 2.20 21.86 -1.46
N LYS A 61 3.26 21.57 -0.70
CA LYS A 61 3.99 22.57 0.10
C LYS A 61 4.65 23.66 -0.75
N LYS A 62 4.98 23.37 -2.02
CA LYS A 62 5.49 24.36 -2.99
C LYS A 62 4.37 25.22 -3.60
N GLY A 63 3.11 25.04 -3.20
CA GLY A 63 1.98 25.82 -3.69
C GLY A 63 1.28 25.27 -4.93
N LYS A 64 1.69 24.09 -5.46
CA LYS A 64 0.97 23.45 -6.57
C LYS A 64 -0.44 23.04 -6.14
N THR A 65 -1.41 23.20 -7.05
CA THR A 65 -2.79 22.79 -6.79
C THR A 65 -2.94 21.27 -6.80
N GLY A 66 -3.96 20.75 -6.12
CA GLY A 66 -4.24 19.30 -6.15
C GLY A 66 -4.54 18.76 -7.55
N ALA A 67 -5.05 19.60 -8.45
CA ALA A 67 -5.32 19.26 -9.85
C ALA A 67 -4.02 19.12 -10.67
N ASP A 68 -3.04 19.99 -10.46
CA ASP A 68 -1.75 19.91 -11.15
C ASP A 68 -0.95 18.70 -10.68
N ILE A 69 -0.95 18.46 -9.36
CA ILE A 69 -0.28 17.28 -8.76
C ILE A 69 -0.92 15.98 -9.27
N ALA A 70 -2.24 15.98 -9.48
CA ALA A 70 -2.97 14.82 -10.03
C ALA A 70 -2.50 14.47 -11.45
N LYS A 71 -2.26 15.47 -12.29
CA LYS A 71 -1.71 15.28 -13.65
C LYS A 71 -0.26 14.77 -13.61
N ASP A 72 0.56 15.33 -12.74
CA ASP A 72 1.99 14.97 -12.62
C ASP A 72 2.20 13.52 -12.11
N ILE A 73 1.30 13.02 -11.25
CA ILE A 73 1.48 11.75 -10.51
C ILE A 73 0.52 10.66 -11.00
N ASP A 74 -0.34 10.96 -11.99
CA ASP A 74 -1.36 10.07 -12.56
C ASP A 74 -2.28 9.45 -11.48
N LEU A 75 -2.95 10.33 -10.74
CA LEU A 75 -3.89 9.93 -9.68
C LEU A 75 -5.11 10.82 -9.67
N SER A 76 -6.20 10.30 -9.12
CA SER A 76 -7.38 11.12 -8.87
C SER A 76 -7.09 12.25 -7.88
N ILE A 77 -7.71 13.40 -8.12
CA ILE A 77 -7.65 14.57 -7.23
C ILE A 77 -8.05 14.19 -5.79
N SER A 78 -9.07 13.34 -5.62
CA SER A 78 -9.49 12.85 -4.31
C SER A 78 -8.40 12.05 -3.60
N GLN A 79 -7.62 11.24 -4.31
CA GLN A 79 -6.49 10.51 -3.72
C GLN A 79 -5.36 11.46 -3.30
N ILE A 80 -5.08 12.51 -4.07
CA ILE A 80 -4.09 13.54 -3.73
C ILE A 80 -4.46 14.20 -2.39
N TYR A 81 -5.67 14.72 -2.25
CA TYR A 81 -6.12 15.34 -1.00
C TYR A 81 -6.17 14.37 0.17
N ARG A 82 -6.46 13.08 -0.07
CA ARG A 82 -6.39 12.05 0.97
C ARG A 82 -4.97 11.84 1.47
N VAL A 83 -3.98 11.85 0.58
CA VAL A 83 -2.56 11.80 0.95
C VAL A 83 -2.17 13.06 1.71
N ILE A 84 -2.47 14.25 1.19
CA ILE A 84 -2.17 15.53 1.87
C ILE A 84 -2.76 15.54 3.28
N LYS A 85 -4.04 15.18 3.44
CA LYS A 85 -4.71 15.10 4.74
C LYS A 85 -4.06 14.09 5.70
N LYS A 86 -3.63 12.93 5.19
CA LYS A 86 -2.92 11.89 5.96
C LYS A 86 -1.60 12.39 6.55
N TYR A 87 -0.91 13.29 5.86
CA TYR A 87 0.39 13.84 6.30
C TYR A 87 0.29 15.23 6.93
N SER A 88 -0.82 15.95 6.73
CA SER A 88 -1.12 17.23 7.38
C SER A 88 -1.58 17.06 8.82
N LYS A 89 -2.41 16.05 9.10
CA LYS A 89 -2.80 15.72 10.47
C LYS A 89 -1.80 14.74 11.05
N GLY A 90 -0.90 15.20 11.92
CA GLY A 90 -0.07 14.32 12.75
C GLY A 90 -0.95 13.22 13.37
N LYS A 91 -0.72 11.96 12.98
CA LYS A 91 -1.43 10.73 13.41
C LYS A 91 -2.83 10.95 14.00
N ALA A 92 -3.79 11.45 13.21
CA ALA A 92 -5.18 11.49 13.66
C ALA A 92 -5.87 10.12 13.48
N ALA A 93 -6.01 9.43 14.62
CA ALA A 93 -6.97 8.39 14.97
C ALA A 93 -6.96 7.06 14.20
N LYS A 94 -6.72 5.99 14.98
CA LYS A 94 -7.04 4.61 14.68
C LYS A 94 -8.45 4.54 14.07
N ARG A 95 -8.55 3.97 12.86
CA ARG A 95 -9.80 3.76 12.12
C ARG A 95 -10.84 3.14 13.04
N GLY A 96 -12.01 3.77 13.12
CA GLY A 96 -13.17 3.26 13.82
C GLY A 96 -13.43 1.79 13.46
N ARG A 97 -13.61 1.01 14.53
CA ARG A 97 -14.09 -0.38 14.55
C ARG A 97 -15.28 -0.49 13.60
N ARG A 98 -15.11 -1.21 12.49
CA ARG A 98 -16.22 -1.51 11.57
C ARG A 98 -17.15 -2.47 12.32
N ARG A 99 -18.23 -1.94 12.91
CA ARG A 99 -19.34 -2.75 13.44
C ARG A 99 -20.26 -3.07 12.25
N LYS A 100 -20.35 -4.36 11.92
CA LYS A 100 -21.59 -5.03 11.57
C LYS A 100 -21.37 -6.52 11.81
#